data_AF-A0AAE2NX83-F1
#
_entry.id   AF-A0AAE2NX83-F1
#
_cell.length_a   1.000
_cell.length_b   1.000
_cell.length_c   1.000
_cell.angle_alpha   90.00
_cell.angle_beta   90.00
_cell.angle_gamma   90.00
#
_symmetry.space_group_name_H-M   'P 1'
#
loop_
_entity.id
_entity.type
_entity.pdbx_description
1 polymer ?
#
loop_
_entity_poly.entity_id
_entity_poly.type
_entity_poly.pdbx_seq_one_letter_code
_entity_poly.pdbx_strand_id
1 'polypeptide(L)'
;MREEEKKTSQVKKLQRFFRKRWIFPAIYLVSAAVILTAVLWYQSVSNDVKDNLTNNGGNSAYDSGKDDAVEVGKSMENVAMPAAHSENVSVVKKFYETNAAKKEKEAALVNYNNTYSLSKGIDLAEKDGKSFDVSASLSGTVVKAAKDPVLGYVVEIEHSDGLSTVYQSLSEVSVDQGDKVKQNQVIGKSGKNLYSEESGNHVHFEIRKDGVAMNPLNFMDKPVTSIEKAAAEEKNAVTEETEGSIQQSSEKKDVTPKQETEEKPGGKEDGTKDKTDGKDDGSMKDSGK
;
A
#
# COMPACT_ATOMS: atom_id res chain seq x y z
N MET A 1 24.47 -60.50 -56.37
CA MET A 1 24.10 -59.31 -55.56
C MET A 1 25.36 -58.47 -55.44
N ARG A 2 25.51 -57.41 -56.24
CA ARG A 2 25.01 -56.02 -56.10
C ARG A 2 25.98 -55.15 -55.28
N GLU A 3 26.61 -54.20 -55.98
CA GLU A 3 27.04 -52.83 -55.59
C GLU A 3 28.02 -52.72 -54.39
N GLU A 4 29.14 -51.99 -54.44
CA GLU A 4 29.31 -50.56 -54.75
C GLU A 4 30.77 -50.23 -55.15
N GLU A 5 30.97 -49.58 -56.31
CA GLU A 5 32.19 -48.84 -56.66
C GLU A 5 31.83 -47.42 -57.12
N LYS A 6 31.66 -46.44 -56.21
CA LYS A 6 31.47 -45.01 -56.60
C LYS A 6 31.97 -43.96 -55.60
N LYS A 7 33.13 -44.13 -54.94
CA LYS A 7 33.69 -43.06 -54.06
C LYS A 7 35.09 -42.51 -54.40
N THR A 8 35.79 -43.06 -55.40
CA THR A 8 37.21 -42.71 -55.64
C THR A 8 37.49 -41.80 -56.85
N SER A 9 36.47 -41.34 -57.60
CA SER A 9 36.69 -40.57 -58.83
C SER A 9 36.58 -39.04 -58.70
N GLN A 10 35.97 -38.51 -57.64
CA GLN A 10 35.81 -37.04 -57.48
C GLN A 10 37.04 -36.33 -56.89
N VAL A 11 37.82 -37.00 -56.04
CA VAL A 11 38.98 -36.39 -55.36
C VAL A 11 40.14 -36.10 -56.32
N LYS A 12 40.29 -36.89 -57.40
CA LYS A 12 41.35 -36.69 -58.41
C LYS A 12 41.12 -35.50 -59.34
N LYS A 13 39.87 -35.00 -59.48
CA LYS A 13 39.57 -33.81 -60.31
C LYS A 13 39.90 -32.49 -59.59
N LEU A 14 39.81 -32.45 -58.26
CA LEU A 14 40.09 -31.25 -57.48
C LEU A 14 41.60 -30.94 -57.45
N GLN A 15 42.46 -31.97 -57.39
CA GLN A 15 43.92 -31.82 -57.40
C GLN A 15 44.52 -31.32 -58.73
N ARG A 16 43.77 -31.37 -59.84
CA ARG A 16 44.22 -30.75 -61.11
C ARG A 16 43.89 -29.27 -61.19
N PHE A 17 42.89 -28.80 -60.43
CA PHE A 17 42.53 -27.39 -60.42
C PHE A 17 43.60 -26.58 -59.66
N PHE A 18 44.13 -27.10 -58.56
CA PHE A 18 45.14 -26.45 -57.70
C PHE A 18 46.57 -26.33 -58.28
N ARG A 19 46.80 -26.61 -59.57
CA ARG A 19 48.13 -26.43 -60.21
C ARG A 19 48.31 -25.10 -60.96
N LYS A 20 47.31 -24.22 -60.98
CA LYS A 20 47.48 -22.88 -61.58
C LYS A 20 48.06 -21.92 -60.54
N ARG A 21 49.23 -21.34 -60.87
CA ARG A 21 50.00 -20.38 -60.05
C ARG A 21 49.25 -19.11 -59.60
N TRP A 22 47.99 -18.93 -60.02
CA TRP A 22 47.12 -17.80 -59.70
C TRP A 22 46.08 -18.10 -58.61
N ILE A 23 45.96 -19.35 -58.14
CA ILE A 23 44.94 -19.75 -57.18
C ILE A 23 45.28 -19.28 -55.76
N PHE A 24 46.56 -19.26 -55.40
CA PHE A 24 47.01 -18.74 -54.10
C PHE A 24 46.74 -17.23 -53.91
N PRO A 25 47.03 -16.33 -54.88
CA PRO A 25 46.64 -14.93 -54.74
C PRO A 25 45.11 -14.72 -54.78
N ALA A 26 44.37 -15.51 -55.58
CA ALA A 26 42.91 -15.42 -55.61
C ALA A 26 42.25 -15.85 -54.29
N ILE A 27 42.73 -16.92 -53.66
CA ILE A 27 42.24 -17.37 -52.35
C ILE A 27 42.59 -16.36 -51.27
N TYR A 28 43.77 -15.74 -51.33
CA TYR A 28 44.17 -14.70 -50.40
C TYR A 28 43.25 -13.47 -50.49
N LEU A 29 42.91 -13.03 -51.70
CA LEU A 29 41.99 -11.91 -51.91
C LEU A 29 40.58 -12.19 -51.38
N VAL A 30 40.07 -13.42 -51.57
CA VAL A 30 38.76 -13.82 -51.02
C VAL A 30 38.80 -13.86 -49.49
N SER A 31 39.87 -14.40 -48.90
CA SER A 31 40.03 -14.42 -47.44
C SER A 31 40.14 -13.00 -46.84
N ALA A 32 40.84 -12.09 -47.51
CA ALA A 32 40.96 -10.69 -47.10
C ALA A 32 39.61 -9.96 -47.18
N ALA A 33 38.80 -10.24 -48.20
CA ALA A 33 37.45 -9.67 -48.33
C ALA A 33 36.53 -10.12 -47.18
N VAL A 34 36.57 -11.40 -46.80
CA VAL A 34 35.77 -11.93 -45.68
C VAL A 34 36.20 -11.31 -44.35
N ILE A 35 37.51 -11.17 -44.11
CA ILE A 35 38.04 -10.53 -42.91
C ILE A 35 37.65 -9.05 -42.87
N LEU A 36 37.73 -8.32 -44.00
CA LEU A 36 37.30 -6.93 -44.08
C LEU A 36 35.79 -6.78 -43.82
N THR A 37 34.95 -7.67 -44.37
CA THR A 37 33.51 -7.64 -44.07
C THR A 37 33.20 -7.91 -42.60
N ALA A 38 33.96 -8.80 -41.95
CA ALA A 38 33.80 -9.07 -40.52
C ALA A 38 34.26 -7.88 -39.66
N VAL A 39 35.37 -7.22 -40.02
CA VAL A 39 35.86 -6.02 -39.31
C VAL A 39 34.90 -4.85 -39.49
N LEU A 40 34.34 -4.65 -40.69
CA LEU A 40 33.33 -3.61 -40.93
C LEU A 40 32.03 -3.88 -40.16
N TRP A 41 31.60 -5.14 -40.08
CA TRP A 41 30.43 -5.51 -39.28
C TRP A 41 30.69 -5.37 -37.77
N TYR A 42 31.90 -5.75 -37.32
CA TYR A 42 32.32 -5.57 -35.93
C TYR A 42 32.44 -4.09 -35.52
N GLN A 43 32.95 -3.24 -36.42
CA GLN A 43 32.97 -1.79 -36.22
C GLN A 43 31.56 -1.19 -36.24
N SER A 44 30.66 -1.66 -37.10
CA SER A 44 29.25 -1.21 -37.12
C SER A 44 28.52 -1.56 -35.83
N VAL A 45 28.64 -2.81 -35.35
CA VAL A 45 28.01 -3.25 -34.08
C VAL A 45 28.63 -2.55 -32.86
N SER A 46 29.92 -2.19 -32.92
CA SER A 46 30.58 -1.44 -31.84
C SER A 46 30.22 0.05 -31.84
N ASN A 47 29.77 0.60 -32.98
CA ASN A 47 29.36 2.00 -33.09
C ASN A 47 27.88 2.20 -32.67
N ASP A 48 27.02 1.19 -32.79
CA ASP A 48 25.63 1.23 -32.28
C ASP A 48 25.54 1.29 -30.73
N VAL A 49 26.61 0.92 -30.02
CA VAL A 49 26.71 1.08 -28.56
C VAL A 49 27.24 2.47 -28.16
N LYS A 50 27.80 3.25 -29.10
CA LYS A 50 28.35 4.59 -28.83
C LYS A 50 27.46 5.75 -29.28
N ASP A 51 26.52 5.54 -30.19
CA ASP A 51 25.66 6.62 -30.72
C ASP A 51 24.35 6.85 -29.94
N ASN A 52 24.12 6.18 -28.81
CA ASN A 52 23.03 6.53 -27.88
C ASN A 52 23.48 7.36 -26.66
N LEU A 53 24.71 7.90 -26.65
CA LEU A 53 25.21 8.72 -25.53
C LEU A 53 25.93 10.03 -25.93
N THR A 54 25.85 10.46 -27.20
CA THR A 54 26.45 11.74 -27.61
C THR A 54 25.42 12.71 -28.18
N ASN A 55 24.45 13.06 -27.35
CA ASN A 55 23.76 14.36 -27.44
C ASN A 55 23.69 14.95 -26.04
N ASN A 56 24.80 15.55 -25.60
CA ASN A 56 24.87 16.88 -24.99
C ASN A 56 26.20 17.07 -24.23
N GLY A 57 26.88 18.18 -24.51
CA GLY A 57 27.75 18.86 -23.53
C GLY A 57 29.16 18.31 -23.32
N GLY A 58 30.15 19.16 -23.59
CA GLY A 58 31.56 18.86 -23.41
C GLY A 58 32.05 18.82 -21.95
N ASN A 59 33.18 18.14 -21.79
CA ASN A 59 34.22 18.24 -20.77
C ASN A 59 33.83 18.62 -19.32
N SER A 60 33.98 17.65 -18.41
CA SER A 60 34.89 17.82 -17.26
C SER A 60 35.29 16.46 -16.69
N ALA A 61 36.57 16.32 -16.37
CA ALA A 61 37.20 15.10 -15.90
C ALA A 61 37.28 15.09 -14.36
N TYR A 62 36.55 14.19 -13.69
CA TYR A 62 36.79 13.68 -12.32
C TYR A 62 36.09 12.31 -12.25
N ASP A 63 36.84 11.21 -12.26
CA ASP A 63 37.29 10.43 -11.10
C ASP A 63 36.15 9.75 -10.31
N SER A 64 36.33 8.45 -10.10
CA SER A 64 35.33 7.52 -9.56
C SER A 64 35.06 7.74 -8.08
N GLY A 65 33.86 8.21 -7.76
CA GLY A 65 33.18 7.93 -6.51
C GLY A 65 31.96 7.06 -6.80
N LYS A 66 31.97 5.80 -6.33
CA LYS A 66 30.75 5.02 -6.16
C LYS A 66 29.99 5.64 -4.99
N ASP A 67 29.26 6.69 -5.28
CA ASP A 67 28.16 7.12 -4.43
C ASP A 67 26.90 6.56 -5.06
N ASP A 68 26.22 5.68 -4.33
CA ASP A 68 24.94 5.13 -4.74
C ASP A 68 24.02 6.30 -5.13
N ALA A 69 23.59 6.32 -6.38
CA ALA A 69 22.76 7.38 -6.93
C ALA A 69 21.45 7.44 -6.13
N VAL A 70 21.36 8.37 -5.19
CA VAL A 70 20.12 8.69 -4.49
C VAL A 70 19.21 9.35 -5.51
N GLU A 71 18.07 8.72 -5.79
CA GLU A 71 17.08 9.22 -6.75
C GLU A 71 16.69 10.67 -6.40
N VAL A 72 17.02 11.60 -7.30
CA VAL A 72 16.77 13.05 -7.16
C VAL A 72 15.29 13.43 -7.37
N GLY A 73 14.38 12.46 -7.23
CA GLY A 73 12.95 12.58 -7.57
C GLY A 73 11.99 12.45 -6.40
N LYS A 74 12.45 12.53 -5.13
CA LYS A 74 11.52 12.56 -4.00
C LYS A 74 10.58 13.77 -4.15
N SER A 75 9.30 13.49 -4.38
CA SER A 75 8.25 14.48 -4.56
C SER A 75 8.24 15.40 -3.35
N MET A 76 8.70 16.66 -3.52
CA MET A 76 8.54 17.73 -2.55
C MET A 76 7.09 18.23 -2.55
N GLU A 77 6.15 17.31 -2.45
CA GLU A 77 4.74 17.63 -2.34
C GLU A 77 4.42 17.99 -0.89
N ASN A 78 3.54 18.96 -0.71
CA ASN A 78 2.90 19.18 0.58
C ASN A 78 1.60 18.40 0.59
N VAL A 79 1.18 17.86 1.73
CA VAL A 79 -0.10 17.14 1.84
C VAL A 79 -1.24 18.10 1.54
N ALA A 80 -1.99 17.84 0.48
CA ALA A 80 -3.13 18.66 0.10
C ALA A 80 -4.42 18.17 0.77
N MET A 81 -5.39 19.07 0.95
CA MET A 81 -6.73 18.65 1.35
C MET A 81 -7.35 17.74 0.28
N PRO A 82 -8.00 16.63 0.65
CA PRO A 82 -8.54 15.63 -0.28
C PRO A 82 -9.91 16.06 -0.86
N ALA A 83 -10.01 17.32 -1.29
CA ALA A 83 -11.20 17.88 -1.92
C ALA A 83 -10.76 18.90 -2.98
N ALA A 84 -11.29 18.79 -4.20
CA ALA A 84 -10.92 19.68 -5.30
C ALA A 84 -11.28 21.16 -5.05
N HIS A 85 -12.32 21.39 -4.23
CA HIS A 85 -12.77 22.71 -3.80
C HIS A 85 -12.89 22.76 -2.27
N SER A 86 -11.85 23.24 -1.59
CA SER A 86 -11.78 23.24 -0.12
C SER A 86 -12.63 24.31 0.57
N GLU A 87 -13.05 25.37 -0.14
CA GLU A 87 -13.69 26.55 0.48
C GLU A 87 -15.02 26.25 1.20
N ASN A 88 -15.78 25.26 0.71
CA ASN A 88 -17.09 24.90 1.26
C ASN A 88 -17.07 23.57 2.03
N VAL A 89 -15.90 22.95 2.16
CA VAL A 89 -15.73 21.65 2.82
C VAL A 89 -15.13 21.87 4.20
N SER A 90 -15.71 21.24 5.21
CA SER A 90 -15.29 21.36 6.60
C SER A 90 -15.13 20.00 7.26
N VAL A 91 -14.26 19.94 8.28
CA VAL A 91 -14.04 18.74 9.08
C VAL A 91 -15.21 18.57 10.05
N VAL A 92 -16.03 17.54 9.84
CA VAL A 92 -17.18 17.21 10.71
C VAL A 92 -16.82 16.18 11.78
N LYS A 93 -15.83 15.32 11.52
CA LYS A 93 -15.26 14.39 12.50
C LYS A 93 -13.74 14.46 12.46
N LYS A 94 -13.12 14.49 13.64
CA LYS A 94 -11.66 14.53 13.79
C LYS A 94 -11.07 13.16 14.05
N PHE A 95 -9.75 13.06 13.95
CA PHE A 95 -8.99 11.91 14.42
C PHE A 95 -9.10 11.78 15.95
N TYR A 96 -9.16 10.56 16.47
CA TYR A 96 -9.23 10.34 17.91
C TYR A 96 -7.86 10.49 18.58
N GLU A 97 -7.74 11.48 19.46
CA GLU A 97 -6.55 11.78 20.25
C GLU A 97 -6.79 11.41 21.72
N THR A 98 -5.92 10.60 22.32
CA THR A 98 -6.11 10.11 23.71
C THR A 98 -5.95 11.23 24.76
N ASN A 99 -5.07 12.18 24.47
CA ASN A 99 -4.74 13.36 25.27
C ASN A 99 -5.75 14.51 25.11
N ALA A 100 -6.72 14.41 24.20
CA ALA A 100 -7.73 15.44 23.99
C ALA A 100 -8.76 15.54 25.12
N ALA A 101 -9.47 16.68 25.16
CA ALA A 101 -10.55 16.89 26.13
C ALA A 101 -11.69 15.88 25.94
N LYS A 102 -12.41 15.55 27.02
CA LYS A 102 -13.49 14.53 26.99
C LYS A 102 -14.50 14.75 25.84
N LYS A 103 -14.95 15.99 25.65
CA LYS A 103 -15.90 16.35 24.59
C LYS A 103 -15.35 16.10 23.18
N GLU A 104 -14.06 16.33 22.97
CA GLU A 104 -13.42 16.11 21.67
C GLU A 104 -13.25 14.62 21.38
N LYS A 105 -12.90 13.83 22.41
CA LYS A 105 -12.85 12.38 22.32
C LYS A 105 -14.20 11.78 21.96
N GLU A 106 -15.28 12.22 22.60
CA GLU A 106 -16.64 11.80 22.28
C GLU A 106 -17.02 12.14 20.83
N ALA A 107 -16.67 13.33 20.34
CA ALA A 107 -16.93 13.74 18.96
C ALA A 107 -16.09 12.98 17.91
N ALA A 108 -14.94 12.41 18.31
CA ALA A 108 -14.05 11.61 17.47
C ALA A 108 -14.33 10.11 17.54
N LEU A 109 -15.42 9.68 18.19
CA LEU A 109 -15.90 8.31 18.10
C LEU A 109 -16.71 8.12 16.82
N VAL A 110 -16.67 6.89 16.30
CA VAL A 110 -17.52 6.41 15.21
C VAL A 110 -18.53 5.44 15.81
N ASN A 111 -19.81 5.63 15.56
CA ASN A 111 -20.88 4.76 16.05
C ASN A 111 -21.44 3.90 14.93
N TYR A 112 -21.24 2.58 15.02
CA TYR A 112 -21.78 1.62 14.07
C TYR A 112 -22.39 0.43 14.82
N ASN A 113 -23.66 0.09 14.54
CA ASN A 113 -24.37 -1.03 15.17
C ASN A 113 -24.24 -1.07 16.72
N ASN A 114 -24.50 0.07 17.37
CA ASN A 114 -24.38 0.24 18.83
C ASN A 114 -22.97 -0.02 19.40
N THR A 115 -21.94 -0.03 18.55
CA THR A 115 -20.54 -0.18 18.93
C THR A 115 -19.77 1.09 18.58
N TYR A 116 -19.00 1.59 19.54
CA TYR A 116 -18.14 2.75 19.34
C TYR A 116 -16.74 2.30 18.95
N SER A 117 -16.23 2.87 17.85
CA SER A 117 -14.86 2.73 17.38
C SER A 117 -14.16 4.08 17.39
N LEU A 118 -12.83 4.08 17.38
CA LEU A 118 -12.03 5.31 17.31
C LEU A 118 -11.94 5.78 15.86
N SER A 119 -12.16 7.08 15.60
CA SER A 119 -11.86 7.65 14.29
C SER A 119 -10.36 7.57 14.01
N LYS A 120 -10.00 6.96 12.87
CA LYS A 120 -8.63 6.82 12.38
C LYS A 120 -8.26 7.85 11.33
N GLY A 121 -9.12 8.84 11.11
CA GLY A 121 -8.95 9.85 10.08
C GLY A 121 -9.78 11.10 10.37
N ILE A 122 -10.07 11.84 9.32
CA ILE A 122 -11.01 12.97 9.36
C ILE A 122 -12.17 12.73 8.42
N ASP A 123 -13.36 13.17 8.80
CA ASP A 123 -14.51 13.21 7.90
C ASP A 123 -14.68 14.64 7.40
N LEU A 124 -14.73 14.78 6.08
CA LEU A 124 -14.92 16.05 5.39
C LEU A 124 -16.30 16.06 4.75
N ALA A 125 -17.08 17.09 5.04
CA ALA A 125 -18.40 17.29 4.46
C ALA A 125 -18.57 18.73 3.98
N GLU A 126 -19.35 18.88 2.92
CA GLU A 126 -19.78 20.20 2.43
C GLU A 126 -20.87 20.77 3.37
N LYS A 127 -20.90 22.09 3.56
CA LYS A 127 -21.77 22.78 4.52
C LYS A 127 -23.27 22.48 4.34
N ASP A 128 -23.74 22.35 3.10
CA ASP A 128 -25.13 22.01 2.76
C ASP A 128 -25.35 20.49 2.58
N GLY A 129 -24.33 19.66 2.81
CA GLY A 129 -24.38 18.21 2.62
C GLY A 129 -24.44 17.78 1.14
N LYS A 130 -24.09 18.68 0.22
CA LYS A 130 -24.03 18.37 -1.22
C LYS A 130 -22.85 17.45 -1.52
N SER A 131 -22.96 16.71 -2.63
CA SER A 131 -21.84 15.91 -3.12
C SER A 131 -20.75 16.83 -3.67
N PHE A 132 -19.49 16.50 -3.40
CA PHE A 132 -18.32 17.21 -3.88
C PHE A 132 -17.26 16.24 -4.42
N ASP A 133 -16.37 16.75 -5.27
CA ASP A 133 -15.30 15.97 -5.88
C ASP A 133 -14.16 15.75 -4.88
N VAL A 134 -13.79 14.48 -4.71
CA VAL A 134 -12.68 14.04 -3.87
C VAL A 134 -11.45 13.90 -4.74
N SER A 135 -10.36 14.53 -4.33
CA SER A 135 -9.09 14.53 -5.03
C SER A 135 -8.00 13.81 -4.24
N ALA A 136 -7.00 13.28 -4.95
CA ALA A 136 -5.84 12.68 -4.33
C ALA A 136 -5.03 13.75 -3.58
N SER A 137 -4.81 13.53 -2.28
CA SER A 137 -4.04 14.43 -1.41
C SER A 137 -2.56 14.48 -1.79
N LEU A 138 -2.02 13.40 -2.35
CA LEU A 138 -0.64 13.24 -2.81
C LEU A 138 -0.62 12.39 -4.09
N SER A 139 0.40 12.58 -4.92
CA SER A 139 0.64 11.72 -6.08
C SER A 139 1.02 10.30 -5.65
N GLY A 140 0.56 9.28 -6.37
CA GLY A 140 0.85 7.89 -5.99
C GLY A 140 0.24 6.86 -6.94
N THR A 141 0.19 5.62 -6.49
CA THR A 141 -0.41 4.50 -7.23
C THR A 141 -1.61 3.96 -6.47
N VAL A 142 -2.74 3.79 -7.15
CA VAL A 142 -3.95 3.22 -6.55
C VAL A 142 -3.73 1.73 -6.30
N VAL A 143 -3.70 1.32 -5.05
CA VAL A 143 -3.54 -0.09 -4.65
C VAL A 143 -4.88 -0.77 -4.35
N LYS A 144 -5.94 0.01 -4.15
CA LYS A 144 -7.31 -0.48 -3.97
C LYS A 144 -8.31 0.52 -4.53
N ALA A 145 -9.29 0.04 -5.27
CA ALA A 145 -10.49 0.80 -5.68
C ALA A 145 -11.67 -0.17 -5.70
N ALA A 146 -12.47 -0.21 -4.63
CA ALA A 146 -13.51 -1.22 -4.47
C ALA A 146 -14.71 -0.70 -3.68
N LYS A 147 -15.89 -1.26 -3.98
CA LYS A 147 -17.10 -1.00 -3.20
C LYS A 147 -17.16 -1.90 -1.97
N ASP A 148 -17.27 -1.28 -0.80
CA ASP A 148 -17.55 -1.96 0.46
C ASP A 148 -19.02 -1.67 0.87
N PRO A 149 -19.78 -2.69 1.30
CA PRO A 149 -21.19 -2.49 1.67
C PRO A 149 -21.39 -1.61 2.91
N VAL A 150 -20.38 -1.49 3.78
CA VAL A 150 -20.44 -0.73 5.03
C VAL A 150 -19.71 0.60 4.90
N LEU A 151 -18.53 0.61 4.28
CA LEU A 151 -17.67 1.80 4.16
C LEU A 151 -17.98 2.66 2.93
N GLY A 152 -18.81 2.19 1.98
CA GLY A 152 -18.98 2.82 0.68
C GLY A 152 -17.85 2.45 -0.28
N TYR A 153 -17.63 3.23 -1.34
CA TYR A 153 -16.42 3.01 -2.14
C TYR A 153 -15.18 3.43 -1.36
N VAL A 154 -14.14 2.59 -1.46
CA VAL A 154 -12.85 2.75 -0.82
C VAL A 154 -11.77 2.80 -1.88
N VAL A 155 -11.00 3.89 -1.87
CA VAL A 155 -9.78 4.05 -2.65
C VAL A 155 -8.60 4.13 -1.69
N GLU A 156 -7.54 3.38 -1.97
CA GLU A 156 -6.27 3.46 -1.26
C GLU A 156 -5.16 3.76 -2.26
N ILE A 157 -4.38 4.80 -1.97
CA ILE A 157 -3.26 5.25 -2.79
C ILE A 157 -1.98 5.04 -2.00
N GLU A 158 -1.06 4.26 -2.56
CA GLU A 158 0.29 4.08 -2.04
C GLU A 158 1.22 5.16 -2.58
N HIS A 159 2.05 5.68 -1.68
CA HIS A 159 3.05 6.71 -1.93
C HIS A 159 4.44 6.17 -1.57
N SER A 160 5.45 7.04 -1.65
CA SER A 160 6.82 6.69 -1.27
C SER A 160 6.96 6.34 0.20
N ASP A 161 8.01 5.59 0.53
CA ASP A 161 8.46 5.36 1.90
C ASP A 161 7.38 4.74 2.81
N GLY A 162 6.51 3.86 2.29
CA GLY A 162 5.48 3.17 3.07
C GLY A 162 4.33 4.06 3.56
N LEU A 163 4.18 5.24 2.96
CA LEU A 163 3.05 6.14 3.18
C LEU A 163 1.87 5.72 2.30
N SER A 164 0.65 5.72 2.83
CA SER A 164 -0.57 5.57 2.05
C SER A 164 -1.65 6.56 2.49
N THR A 165 -2.53 6.91 1.57
CA THR A 165 -3.76 7.66 1.85
C THR A 165 -4.97 6.82 1.54
N VAL A 166 -5.99 6.89 2.39
CA VAL A 166 -7.23 6.12 2.25
C VAL A 166 -8.41 7.08 2.16
N TYR A 167 -9.30 6.82 1.21
CA TYR A 167 -10.50 7.61 0.93
C TYR A 167 -11.69 6.65 0.98
N GLN A 168 -12.61 6.86 1.92
CA GLN A 168 -13.79 6.02 2.11
C GLN A 168 -15.05 6.87 2.11
N SER A 169 -16.22 6.23 2.19
CA SER A 169 -17.54 6.85 2.04
C SER A 169 -17.75 7.48 0.66
N LEU A 170 -17.03 7.03 -0.37
CA LEU A 170 -17.21 7.55 -1.72
C LEU A 170 -18.51 6.98 -2.34
N SER A 171 -19.23 7.83 -3.09
CA SER A 171 -20.41 7.43 -3.86
C SER A 171 -20.04 6.88 -5.23
N GLU A 172 -18.98 7.43 -5.81
CA GLU A 172 -18.46 7.11 -7.14
C GLU A 172 -16.92 7.12 -7.08
N VAL A 173 -16.30 6.34 -7.95
CA VAL A 173 -14.85 6.25 -8.10
C VAL A 173 -14.51 6.45 -9.57
N SER A 174 -13.47 7.26 -9.84
CA SER A 174 -13.02 7.66 -11.17
C SER A 174 -11.67 7.06 -11.57
N VAL A 175 -11.17 6.11 -10.77
CA VAL A 175 -9.85 5.47 -10.91
C VAL A 175 -9.93 3.98 -10.63
N ASP A 176 -9.07 3.20 -11.26
CA ASP A 176 -8.99 1.76 -11.07
C ASP A 176 -7.72 1.35 -10.31
N GLN A 177 -7.73 0.14 -9.74
CA GLN A 177 -6.54 -0.41 -9.12
C GLN A 177 -5.39 -0.54 -10.15
N GLY A 178 -4.22 -0.03 -9.78
CA GLY A 178 -3.03 0.04 -10.63
C GLY A 178 -2.81 1.41 -11.28
N ASP A 179 -3.79 2.31 -11.24
CA ASP A 179 -3.67 3.63 -11.82
C ASP A 179 -2.64 4.49 -11.09
N LYS A 180 -1.87 5.26 -11.85
CA LYS A 180 -1.03 6.33 -11.31
C LYS A 180 -1.84 7.63 -11.29
N VAL A 181 -1.94 8.24 -10.13
CA VAL A 181 -2.68 9.49 -9.92
C VAL A 181 -1.73 10.59 -9.48
N LYS A 182 -2.03 11.81 -9.91
CA LYS A 182 -1.31 13.02 -9.47
C LYS A 182 -2.04 13.67 -8.31
N GLN A 183 -1.31 14.40 -7.47
CA GLN A 183 -1.91 15.27 -6.47
C GLN A 183 -2.98 16.18 -7.10
N ASN A 184 -4.07 16.38 -6.38
CA ASN A 184 -5.28 17.11 -6.78
C ASN A 184 -6.07 16.50 -7.96
N GLN A 185 -5.66 15.36 -8.51
CA GLN A 185 -6.47 14.64 -9.47
C GLN A 185 -7.75 14.11 -8.80
N VAL A 186 -8.91 14.34 -9.40
CA VAL A 186 -10.18 13.80 -8.91
C VAL A 186 -10.18 12.28 -9.03
N ILE A 187 -10.47 11.61 -7.92
CA ILE A 187 -10.50 10.14 -7.80
C ILE A 187 -11.90 9.59 -7.50
N GLY A 188 -12.86 10.46 -7.17
CA GLY A 188 -14.23 10.06 -6.90
C GLY A 188 -15.08 11.21 -6.39
N LYS A 189 -16.26 10.87 -5.86
CA LYS A 189 -17.20 11.82 -5.25
C LYS A 189 -17.55 11.43 -3.83
N SER A 190 -17.76 12.42 -2.97
CA SER A 190 -18.24 12.21 -1.61
C SER A 190 -19.59 11.47 -1.61
N GLY A 191 -19.85 10.71 -0.55
CA GLY A 191 -21.04 9.88 -0.45
C GLY A 191 -21.46 9.63 1.00
N LYS A 192 -22.39 8.70 1.16
CA LYS A 192 -22.87 8.27 2.48
C LYS A 192 -22.46 6.81 2.68
N ASN A 193 -22.18 6.44 3.92
CA ASN A 193 -21.89 5.06 4.30
C ASN A 193 -22.68 4.67 5.56
N LEU A 194 -22.65 3.38 5.90
CA LEU A 194 -23.30 2.87 7.12
C LEU A 194 -22.39 3.01 8.34
N TYR A 195 -21.07 3.07 8.13
CA TYR A 195 -20.10 3.10 9.21
C TYR A 195 -20.13 4.39 10.04
N SER A 196 -20.34 5.53 9.38
CA SER A 196 -20.33 6.88 9.97
C SER A 196 -21.54 7.69 9.49
N GLU A 197 -22.76 7.17 9.69
CA GLU A 197 -24.01 7.84 9.23
C GLU A 197 -24.16 9.28 9.76
N GLU A 198 -23.65 9.53 10.97
CA GLU A 198 -23.66 10.85 11.62
C GLU A 198 -22.85 11.92 10.88
N SER A 199 -21.89 11.51 10.05
CA SER A 199 -21.08 12.42 9.22
C SER A 199 -21.80 12.82 7.92
N GLY A 200 -22.97 12.24 7.62
CA GLY A 200 -23.78 12.61 6.48
C GLY A 200 -23.12 12.28 5.13
N ASN A 201 -23.25 13.19 4.16
CA ASN A 201 -22.52 13.07 2.88
C ASN A 201 -21.08 13.59 3.07
N HIS A 202 -20.12 12.68 3.09
CA HIS A 202 -18.74 12.96 3.45
C HIS A 202 -17.75 12.08 2.69
N VAL A 203 -16.46 12.43 2.82
CA VAL A 203 -15.35 11.50 2.60
C VAL A 203 -14.65 11.27 3.94
N HIS A 204 -14.37 10.01 4.26
CA HIS A 204 -13.45 9.67 5.35
C HIS A 204 -12.04 9.59 4.78
N PHE A 205 -11.12 10.38 5.33
CA PHE A 205 -9.75 10.48 4.86
C PHE A 205 -8.76 10.07 5.95
N GLU A 206 -7.85 9.17 5.60
CA GLU A 206 -6.76 8.72 6.47
C GLU A 206 -5.41 8.95 5.80
N ILE A 207 -4.41 9.26 6.62
CA ILE A 207 -3.00 9.16 6.27
C ILE A 207 -2.42 8.02 7.10
N ARG A 208 -1.76 7.06 6.46
CA ARG A 208 -1.13 5.92 7.12
C ARG A 208 0.34 5.85 6.81
N LYS A 209 1.16 5.57 7.82
CA LYS A 209 2.59 5.27 7.67
C LYS A 209 2.85 3.86 8.13
N ASP A 210 3.38 3.03 7.25
CA ASP A 210 3.63 1.59 7.50
C ASP A 210 2.37 0.88 8.03
N GLY A 211 1.19 1.26 7.52
CA GLY A 211 -0.12 0.74 7.90
C GLY A 211 -0.75 1.36 9.16
N VAL A 212 -0.03 2.21 9.90
CA VAL A 212 -0.55 2.88 11.11
C VAL A 212 -1.16 4.23 10.74
N ALA A 213 -2.42 4.44 11.11
CA ALA A 213 -3.13 5.69 10.87
C ALA A 213 -2.64 6.82 11.79
N MET A 214 -2.40 7.99 11.19
CA MET A 214 -1.92 9.19 11.87
C MET A 214 -2.93 10.33 11.68
N ASN A 215 -2.95 11.30 12.59
CA ASN A 215 -3.88 12.44 12.50
C ASN A 215 -3.60 13.29 11.24
N PRO A 216 -4.50 13.31 10.24
CA PRO A 216 -4.26 14.04 8.99
C PRO A 216 -4.07 15.54 9.17
N LEU A 217 -4.72 16.15 10.17
CA LEU A 217 -4.64 17.59 10.44
C LEU A 217 -3.24 18.05 10.85
N ASN A 218 -2.39 17.13 11.34
CA ASN A 218 -1.02 17.46 11.70
C ASN A 218 -0.12 17.69 10.48
N PHE A 219 -0.55 17.26 9.29
CA PHE A 219 0.28 17.22 8.08
C PHE A 219 -0.26 18.07 6.93
N MET A 220 -1.50 18.55 7.00
CA MET A 220 -2.07 19.43 5.97
C MET A 220 -1.14 20.62 5.68
N ASP A 221 -0.91 20.89 4.40
CA ASP A 221 -0.03 21.93 3.86
C ASP A 221 1.44 21.82 4.27
N LYS A 222 1.85 20.73 4.93
CA LYS A 222 3.24 20.43 5.28
C LYS A 222 3.87 19.47 4.28
N PRO A 223 5.20 19.52 4.10
CA PRO A 223 5.91 18.58 3.24
C PRO A 223 5.75 17.14 3.73
N VAL A 224 5.73 16.17 2.81
CA VAL A 224 5.64 14.73 3.12
C VAL A 224 6.69 14.27 4.15
N THR A 225 7.88 14.86 4.13
CA THR A 225 8.97 14.57 5.09
C THR A 225 8.60 14.81 6.55
N SER A 226 7.60 15.66 6.83
CA SER A 226 7.10 15.87 8.19
C SER A 226 6.39 14.64 8.76
N ILE A 227 5.77 13.82 7.90
CA ILE A 227 5.12 12.56 8.30
C ILE A 227 6.18 11.52 8.67
N GLU A 228 7.23 11.40 7.85
CA GLU A 228 8.34 10.47 8.11
C GLU A 228 9.01 10.77 9.45
N LYS A 229 9.25 12.06 9.74
CA LYS A 229 9.84 12.49 10.99
C LYS A 229 8.94 12.17 12.19
N ALA A 230 7.65 12.50 12.10
CA ALA A 230 6.70 12.21 13.18
C ALA A 230 6.60 10.71 13.47
N ALA A 231 6.59 9.87 12.43
CA ALA A 231 6.56 8.41 12.60
C ALA A 231 7.84 7.84 13.21
N ALA A 232 9.00 8.46 12.96
CA ALA A 232 10.27 8.06 13.58
C ALA A 232 10.31 8.42 15.08
N GLU A 233 9.74 9.56 15.47
CA GLU A 233 9.67 10.00 16.87
C GLU A 233 8.75 9.10 17.71
N GLU A 234 7.60 8.67 17.18
CA GLU A 234 6.70 7.73 17.88
C GLU A 234 7.31 6.34 18.05
N LYS A 235 8.05 5.83 17.05
CA LYS A 235 8.77 4.54 17.17
C LYS A 235 9.84 4.58 18.26
N ASN A 236 10.53 5.71 18.42
CA ASN A 236 11.55 5.88 19.47
C ASN A 236 10.94 6.00 20.87
N ALA A 237 9.78 6.65 21.01
CA ALA A 237 9.06 6.73 22.29
C ALA A 237 8.55 5.37 22.79
N VAL A 238 8.14 4.46 21.88
CA VAL A 238 7.70 3.09 22.23
C VAL A 238 8.86 2.19 22.69
N THR A 239 10.09 2.44 22.21
CA THR A 239 11.30 1.72 22.68
C THR A 239 11.68 2.07 24.12
N GLU A 240 11.42 3.28 24.61
CA GLU A 240 11.75 3.66 25.99
C GLU A 240 10.79 3.05 27.03
N GLU A 241 9.53 2.77 26.69
CA GLU A 241 8.58 2.14 27.63
C GLU A 241 8.71 0.62 27.74
N THR A 242 9.38 -0.02 26.77
CA THR A 242 9.57 -1.48 26.76
C THR A 242 10.79 -1.94 27.59
N GLU A 243 11.77 -1.08 27.83
CA GLU A 243 12.93 -1.40 28.69
C GLU A 243 12.66 -1.18 30.19
N GLY A 244 11.63 -0.41 30.56
CA GLY A 244 11.27 -0.14 31.97
C GLY A 244 10.56 -1.28 32.71
N SER A 245 10.14 -2.34 32.01
CA SER A 245 9.27 -3.39 32.59
C SER A 245 10.00 -4.68 33.02
N ILE A 246 11.31 -4.80 32.79
CA ILE A 246 12.09 -5.99 33.20
C ILE A 246 13.14 -5.59 34.25
N GLN A 247 12.74 -5.00 35.38
CA GLN A 247 13.64 -4.91 36.54
C GLN A 247 12.96 -4.59 37.88
N GLN A 248 11.83 -5.23 38.24
CA GLN A 248 11.48 -5.31 39.67
C GLN A 248 10.44 -6.41 39.99
N SER A 249 10.89 -7.65 40.19
CA SER A 249 10.26 -8.56 41.17
C SER A 249 11.12 -9.80 41.44
N SER A 250 12.23 -9.61 42.14
CA SER A 250 12.90 -10.69 42.87
C SER A 250 13.60 -10.13 44.11
N GLU A 251 12.94 -10.15 45.27
CA GLU A 251 13.41 -10.89 46.45
C GLU A 251 12.49 -10.74 47.66
N LYS A 252 12.33 -11.89 48.33
CA LYS A 252 11.50 -12.20 49.50
C LYS A 252 12.08 -11.66 50.82
N LYS A 253 11.21 -11.52 51.83
CA LYS A 253 11.37 -11.99 53.23
C LYS A 253 9.97 -12.04 53.86
N ASP A 254 9.32 -13.19 53.94
CA ASP A 254 9.45 -14.25 54.96
C ASP A 254 9.03 -13.81 56.38
N VAL A 255 7.80 -14.19 56.79
CA VAL A 255 7.47 -14.70 58.13
C VAL A 255 6.25 -15.65 58.00
N THR A 256 6.39 -16.88 58.50
CA THR A 256 5.40 -17.98 58.59
C THR A 256 5.21 -18.32 60.09
N PRO A 257 4.30 -19.22 60.53
CA PRO A 257 2.83 -19.21 60.56
C PRO A 257 2.26 -19.36 62.00
N LYS A 258 0.93 -19.28 62.17
CA LYS A 258 0.24 -20.07 63.21
C LYS A 258 -1.19 -20.47 62.78
N GLN A 259 -1.45 -21.77 62.89
CA GLN A 259 -2.70 -22.50 62.63
C GLN A 259 -3.76 -22.25 63.70
N GLU A 260 -5.04 -22.31 63.32
CA GLU A 260 -6.10 -23.14 63.92
C GLU A 260 -7.36 -23.05 63.01
N THR A 261 -7.67 -24.06 62.20
CA THR A 261 -8.59 -25.22 62.36
C THR A 261 -10.10 -24.90 62.32
N GLU A 262 -10.80 -25.69 61.48
CA GLU A 262 -12.23 -26.04 61.50
C GLU A 262 -13.23 -24.94 61.08
N GLU A 263 -14.27 -25.15 60.26
CA GLU A 263 -15.04 -26.35 59.97
C GLU A 263 -15.88 -26.13 58.68
N LYS A 264 -16.11 -27.20 57.92
CA LYS A 264 -17.16 -27.34 56.88
C LYS A 264 -18.36 -28.01 57.58
N PRO A 265 -19.62 -27.70 57.26
CA PRO A 265 -20.37 -28.54 56.31
C PRO A 265 -21.34 -27.68 55.48
N GLY A 266 -21.97 -28.09 54.39
CA GLY A 266 -22.25 -29.40 53.82
C GLY A 266 -23.49 -29.19 52.96
N GLY A 267 -23.44 -29.59 51.70
CA GLY A 267 -24.61 -29.60 50.84
C GLY A 267 -25.63 -30.62 51.33
N LYS A 268 -26.91 -30.32 51.10
CA LYS A 268 -27.98 -31.31 51.02
C LYS A 268 -28.87 -30.98 49.82
N GLU A 269 -28.84 -31.90 48.89
CA GLU A 269 -29.95 -32.20 48.00
C GLU A 269 -31.17 -32.61 48.86
N ASP A 270 -32.35 -32.13 48.50
CA ASP A 270 -33.56 -32.92 48.63
C ASP A 270 -34.54 -32.53 47.53
N GLY A 271 -35.20 -33.55 46.97
CA GLY A 271 -36.07 -33.44 45.82
C GLY A 271 -37.56 -33.44 46.17
N THR A 272 -38.33 -33.30 45.09
CA THR A 272 -39.67 -33.87 44.88
C THR A 272 -40.90 -33.11 45.43
N LYS A 273 -41.69 -32.58 44.47
CA LYS A 273 -43.14 -32.80 44.23
C LYS A 273 -43.60 -31.70 43.24
N ASP A 274 -43.86 -31.96 41.97
CA ASP A 274 -44.97 -32.73 41.37
C ASP A 274 -46.38 -32.38 41.87
N LYS A 275 -47.17 -31.83 40.93
CA LYS A 275 -48.65 -31.68 40.80
C LYS A 275 -48.94 -30.51 39.84
N THR A 276 -49.17 -30.75 38.54
CA THR A 276 -50.40 -31.15 37.83
C THR A 276 -51.45 -30.04 37.61
N ASP A 277 -51.74 -29.83 36.31
CA ASP A 277 -53.05 -29.67 35.64
C ASP A 277 -53.64 -28.30 35.23
N GLY A 278 -54.17 -28.30 33.99
CA GLY A 278 -55.17 -27.39 33.37
C GLY A 278 -54.56 -26.33 32.43
N LYS A 279 -54.57 -26.40 31.08
CA LYS A 279 -55.60 -26.69 30.05
C LYS A 279 -56.76 -25.68 30.02
N ASP A 280 -56.72 -24.74 29.06
CA ASP A 280 -57.80 -24.25 28.19
C ASP A 280 -57.15 -23.28 27.17
N ASP A 281 -57.15 -23.49 25.85
CA ASP A 281 -58.27 -23.39 24.89
C ASP A 281 -58.85 -21.95 24.79
N GLY A 282 -59.02 -21.44 23.56
CA GLY A 282 -59.44 -20.06 23.34
C GLY A 282 -59.07 -19.45 21.99
N SER A 283 -59.38 -20.16 20.90
CA SER A 283 -59.48 -19.58 19.55
C SER A 283 -60.73 -18.69 19.49
N MET A 284 -60.60 -17.40 19.15
CA MET A 284 -61.73 -16.61 18.65
C MET A 284 -61.29 -15.64 17.53
N LYS A 285 -62.02 -15.78 16.42
CA LYS A 285 -62.07 -14.91 15.24
C LYS A 285 -62.80 -13.60 15.59
N ASP A 286 -62.43 -12.50 14.95
CA ASP A 286 -63.37 -11.50 14.41
C ASP A 286 -62.61 -10.62 13.37
N SER A 287 -62.77 -10.82 12.06
CA SER A 287 -63.69 -10.10 11.16
C SER A 287 -63.96 -8.63 11.47
N GLY A 288 -63.72 -7.76 10.47
CA GLY A 288 -64.65 -6.66 10.20
C GLY A 288 -64.06 -5.27 10.00
N LYS A 289 -63.75 -5.00 8.72
CA LYS A 289 -63.95 -3.72 8.00
C LYS A 289 -62.91 -2.61 8.15
#